data_AF-A0A2V8E6W1-F1
#
_entry.id   AF-A0A2V8E6W1-F1
#
_cell.length_a   1.000
_cell.length_b   1.000
_cell.length_c   1.000
_cell.angle_alpha   90.00
_cell.angle_beta   90.00
_cell.angle_gamma   90.00
#
_symmetry.space_group_name_H-M   'P 1'
#
loop_
_entity.id
_entity.type
_entity.pdbx_description
1 polymer ?
#
loop_
_entity_poly.entity_id
_entity_poly.type
_entity_poly.pdbx_seq_one_letter_code
_entity_poly.pdbx_strand_id
1 'polypeptide(L)'
;MRIAVTVALLFVPVVAFAQARAPQVKRTNPPALSKPTGYTHVVEVTGPAKTIYISGQIAYDKDGKLVGAGDMNAQAEQVFKNLQAALAAAGAKFSDVVKMNSYITDMSKVQAVRDVRTKYFGEVTPASTFVQVAGLVRPELLLEIEVVAVVGSGGSGRSGGSGGSGRSGR
;
A
#
# COMPACT_ATOMS: atom_id res chain seq x y z
N MET A 1 31.01 -34.66 57.91
CA MET A 1 30.94 -34.12 56.53
C MET A 1 29.47 -34.01 56.12
N ARG A 2 28.87 -32.82 56.20
CA ARG A 2 27.49 -32.55 55.73
C ARG A 2 27.57 -31.34 54.81
N ILE A 3 27.41 -31.57 53.51
CA ILE A 3 27.52 -30.56 52.46
C ILE A 3 26.19 -29.80 52.43
N ALA A 4 26.24 -28.51 52.74
CA ALA A 4 25.11 -27.60 52.56
C ALA A 4 25.00 -27.24 51.07
N VAL A 5 23.91 -27.64 50.43
CA VAL A 5 23.58 -27.21 49.06
C VAL A 5 22.68 -25.98 49.19
N THR A 6 23.27 -24.80 49.05
CA THR A 6 22.53 -23.54 48.97
C THR A 6 22.01 -23.39 47.55
N VAL A 7 20.71 -23.55 47.34
CA VAL A 7 20.06 -23.31 46.05
C VAL A 7 19.89 -21.80 45.88
N ALA A 8 20.69 -21.20 45.01
CA ALA A 8 20.51 -19.81 44.60
C ALA A 8 19.34 -19.73 43.60
N LEU A 9 18.21 -19.18 44.05
CA LEU A 9 17.08 -18.83 43.18
C LEU A 9 17.43 -17.56 42.38
N LEU A 10 17.85 -17.72 41.13
CA LEU A 10 18.00 -16.62 40.18
C LEU A 10 16.63 -16.08 39.78
N PHE A 11 16.32 -14.87 40.22
CA PHE A 11 15.15 -14.10 39.80
C PHE A 11 15.41 -13.56 38.38
N VAL A 12 14.85 -14.18 37.35
CA VAL A 12 14.87 -13.62 35.99
C VAL A 12 13.72 -12.62 35.89
N PRO A 13 13.97 -11.30 35.72
CA PRO A 13 12.88 -10.37 35.50
C PRO A 13 12.28 -10.66 34.12
N VAL A 14 11.03 -11.11 34.10
CA VAL A 14 10.23 -11.15 32.87
C VAL A 14 9.93 -9.70 32.50
N VAL A 15 10.85 -9.07 31.77
CA VAL A 15 10.56 -7.80 31.10
C VAL A 15 9.57 -8.16 29.99
N ALA A 16 8.29 -7.95 30.25
CA ALA A 16 7.25 -8.05 29.26
C ALA A 16 7.49 -6.95 28.22
N PHE A 17 8.22 -7.28 27.15
CA PHE A 17 8.23 -6.48 25.95
C PHE A 17 6.78 -6.44 25.45
N ALA A 18 6.10 -5.31 25.64
CA ALA A 18 4.83 -5.07 25.00
C ALA A 18 5.04 -5.30 23.51
N GLN A 19 4.50 -6.41 22.97
CA GLN A 19 4.50 -6.63 21.54
C GLN A 19 3.78 -5.42 20.94
N ALA A 20 4.54 -4.58 20.24
CA ALA A 20 4.01 -3.47 19.47
C ALA A 20 2.94 -4.05 18.54
N ARG A 21 1.66 -3.79 18.86
CA ARG A 21 0.55 -4.28 18.04
C ARG A 21 0.71 -3.72 16.64
N ALA A 22 0.50 -4.56 15.63
CA ALA A 22 0.48 -4.14 14.24
C ALA A 22 -0.47 -2.94 14.06
N PRO A 23 -0.16 -2.01 13.14
CA PRO A 23 -0.98 -0.82 12.95
C PRO A 23 -2.39 -1.23 12.56
N GLN A 24 -3.36 -0.54 13.14
CA GLN A 24 -4.77 -0.76 12.86
C GLN A 24 -5.25 0.33 11.92
N VAL A 25 -5.80 -0.07 10.78
CA VAL A 25 -6.41 0.84 9.79
C VAL A 25 -7.92 0.72 9.91
N LYS A 26 -8.56 1.75 10.47
CA LYS A 26 -10.01 1.83 10.59
C LYS A 26 -10.57 2.71 9.46
N ARG A 27 -11.57 2.19 8.76
CA ARG A 27 -12.25 2.86 7.64
C ARG A 27 -13.68 3.17 8.07
N THR A 28 -14.06 4.44 8.04
CA THR A 28 -15.35 4.92 8.55
C THR A 28 -16.06 5.77 7.52
N ASN A 29 -17.36 5.51 7.32
CA ASN A 29 -18.27 6.34 6.55
C ASN A 29 -19.36 6.87 7.49
N PRO A 30 -19.23 8.11 7.99
CA PRO A 30 -20.20 8.68 8.92
C PRO A 30 -21.61 8.75 8.31
N PRO A 31 -22.67 8.45 9.08
CA PRO A 31 -24.06 8.52 8.58
C PRO A 31 -24.51 9.95 8.22
N ALA A 32 -23.78 10.97 8.68
CA ALA A 32 -24.02 12.37 8.31
C ALA A 32 -23.54 12.75 6.89
N LEU A 33 -22.81 11.86 6.20
CA LEU A 33 -22.30 12.09 4.86
C LEU A 33 -22.99 11.19 3.83
N SER A 34 -22.94 11.60 2.56
CA SER A 34 -23.46 10.79 1.45
C SER A 34 -22.70 9.46 1.31
N LYS A 35 -23.36 8.43 0.78
CA LYS A 35 -22.71 7.15 0.50
C LYS A 35 -21.56 7.35 -0.50
N PRO A 36 -20.31 6.99 -0.15
CA PRO A 36 -19.20 7.15 -1.08
C PRO A 36 -19.25 6.09 -2.18
N THR A 37 -18.79 6.44 -3.37
CA THR A 37 -18.65 5.56 -4.52
C THR A 37 -17.19 5.23 -4.76
N GLY A 38 -16.76 4.08 -4.22
CA GLY A 38 -15.41 3.56 -4.39
C GLY A 38 -14.36 4.28 -3.53
N TYR A 39 -14.70 4.97 -2.46
CA TYR A 39 -13.75 5.53 -1.49
C TYR A 39 -14.29 5.38 -0.06
N THR A 40 -13.45 5.65 0.93
CA THR A 40 -13.87 5.79 2.34
C THR A 40 -13.73 7.25 2.75
N HIS A 41 -14.72 7.81 3.46
CA HIS A 41 -14.68 9.20 3.94
C HIS A 41 -13.54 9.45 4.93
N VAL A 42 -13.36 8.55 5.90
CA VAL A 42 -12.37 8.70 6.97
C VAL A 42 -11.53 7.42 7.09
N VAL A 43 -10.20 7.56 6.98
CA VAL A 43 -9.25 6.48 7.26
C VAL A 43 -8.38 6.88 8.44
N GLU A 44 -8.45 6.12 9.53
CA GLU A 44 -7.68 6.31 10.75
C GLU A 44 -6.60 5.23 10.83
N VAL A 45 -5.35 5.62 11.12
CA VAL A 45 -4.24 4.70 11.38
C VAL A 45 -3.79 4.87 12.82
N THR A 46 -3.81 3.78 13.59
CA THR A 46 -3.39 3.79 15.00
C THR A 46 -2.33 2.72 15.27
N GLY A 47 -1.48 2.96 16.27
CA GLY A 47 -0.35 2.11 16.59
C GLY A 47 0.90 2.42 15.76
N PRO A 48 2.01 1.70 16.00
CA PRO A 48 3.28 1.94 15.35
C PRO A 48 3.24 1.49 13.88
N ALA A 49 3.50 2.43 12.97
CA ALA A 49 3.43 2.22 11.52
C ALA A 49 4.62 2.86 10.80
N LYS A 50 5.03 2.25 9.70
CA LYS A 50 5.86 2.89 8.67
C LYS A 50 4.93 3.50 7.63
N THR A 51 4.93 4.82 7.52
CA THR A 51 4.20 5.56 6.48
C THR A 51 5.07 5.70 5.23
N ILE A 52 4.48 5.41 4.08
CA ILE A 52 5.14 5.42 2.78
C ILE A 52 4.41 6.46 1.92
N TYR A 53 5.14 7.48 1.48
CA TYR A 53 4.67 8.49 0.55
C TYR A 53 5.20 8.14 -0.85
N ILE A 54 4.29 7.95 -1.80
CA ILE A 54 4.63 7.61 -3.18
C ILE A 54 4.28 8.81 -4.06
N SER A 55 5.28 9.37 -4.73
CA SER A 55 5.11 10.46 -5.70
C SER A 55 4.11 10.10 -6.79
N GLY A 56 3.53 11.13 -7.43
CA GLY A 56 2.67 10.99 -8.59
C GLY A 56 3.27 10.06 -9.65
N GLN A 57 2.56 8.96 -9.92
CA GLN A 57 2.90 8.05 -10.99
C GLN A 57 2.14 8.47 -12.25
N ILE A 58 2.89 8.53 -13.35
CA ILE A 58 2.43 8.87 -14.70
C ILE A 58 2.63 7.66 -15.63
N ALA A 59 2.11 7.74 -16.86
CA ALA A 59 2.12 6.64 -17.82
C ALA A 59 3.45 6.44 -18.57
N TYR A 60 4.57 6.51 -17.84
CA TYR A 60 5.89 6.15 -18.36
C TYR A 60 6.26 4.72 -17.98
N ASP A 61 6.89 3.99 -18.91
CA ASP A 61 7.49 2.70 -18.60
C ASP A 61 8.84 2.85 -17.88
N LYS A 62 9.50 1.72 -17.58
CA LYS A 62 10.81 1.69 -16.91
C LYS A 62 11.93 2.40 -17.67
N ASP A 63 11.75 2.62 -18.97
CA ASP A 63 12.73 3.28 -19.84
C ASP A 63 12.36 4.76 -20.07
N GLY A 64 11.34 5.26 -19.36
CA GLY A 64 10.86 6.64 -19.46
C GLY A 64 10.03 6.92 -20.71
N LYS A 65 9.53 5.89 -21.40
CA LYS A 65 8.71 6.07 -22.60
C LYS A 65 7.23 6.12 -22.26
N LEU A 66 6.50 7.01 -22.95
CA LEU A 66 5.04 7.07 -22.85
C LEU A 66 4.40 5.76 -23.32
N VAL A 67 3.53 5.22 -22.47
CA VAL A 67 2.63 4.11 -22.78
C VAL A 67 1.23 4.66 -23.02
N GLY A 68 0.59 4.32 -24.15
CA GLY A 68 -0.80 4.68 -24.40
C GLY A 68 -1.02 6.14 -24.81
N ALA A 69 -0.28 6.64 -25.80
CA ALA A 69 -0.52 7.99 -26.34
C ALA A 69 -1.99 8.16 -26.76
N GLY A 70 -2.69 9.13 -26.14
CA GLY A 70 -4.12 9.38 -26.40
C GLY A 70 -5.09 8.32 -25.86
N ASP A 71 -4.61 7.29 -25.16
CA ASP A 71 -5.43 6.20 -24.62
C ASP A 71 -5.46 6.23 -23.09
N MET A 72 -6.57 6.70 -22.53
CA MET A 72 -6.77 6.77 -21.08
C MET A 72 -6.70 5.39 -20.40
N ASN A 73 -7.20 4.32 -21.03
CA ASN A 73 -7.17 3.00 -20.42
C ASN A 73 -5.74 2.48 -20.32
N ALA A 74 -4.97 2.60 -21.41
CA ALA A 74 -3.57 2.19 -21.43
C ALA A 74 -2.72 3.02 -20.45
N GLN A 75 -2.94 4.34 -20.37
CA GLN A 75 -2.25 5.20 -19.41
C GLN A 75 -2.62 4.84 -17.97
N ALA A 76 -3.91 4.63 -17.67
CA ALA A 76 -4.34 4.19 -16.35
C ALA A 76 -3.68 2.87 -15.96
N GLU A 77 -3.71 1.86 -16.84
CA GLU A 77 -3.07 0.57 -16.58
C GLU A 77 -1.56 0.73 -16.29
N GLN A 78 -0.86 1.60 -17.02
CA GLN A 78 0.55 1.89 -16.76
C GLN A 78 0.77 2.61 -15.41
N VAL A 79 -0.04 3.61 -15.08
CA VAL A 79 0.02 4.33 -13.80
C VAL A 79 -0.15 3.36 -12.62
N PHE A 80 -1.10 2.43 -12.70
CA PHE A 80 -1.32 1.44 -11.65
C PHE A 80 -0.20 0.38 -11.56
N LYS A 81 0.41 -0.03 -12.68
CA LYS A 81 1.64 -0.86 -12.66
C LYS A 81 2.80 -0.16 -11.97
N ASN A 82 2.97 1.13 -12.24
CA ASN A 82 4.02 1.93 -11.62
C ASN A 82 3.79 2.08 -10.10
N LEU A 83 2.55 2.33 -9.69
CA LEU A 83 2.16 2.32 -8.26
C LEU A 83 2.43 0.97 -7.60
N GLN A 84 2.12 -0.15 -8.29
CA GLN A 84 2.40 -1.49 -7.79
C GLN A 84 3.91 -1.69 -7.54
N ALA A 85 4.76 -1.28 -8.49
CA ALA A 85 6.20 -1.38 -8.36
C ALA A 85 6.73 -0.51 -7.20
N ALA A 86 6.25 0.73 -7.07
CA ALA A 86 6.63 1.63 -5.99
C ALA A 86 6.21 1.12 -4.60
N LEU A 87 4.98 0.58 -4.48
CA LEU A 87 4.50 -0.06 -3.26
C LEU A 87 5.38 -1.28 -2.91
N ALA A 88 5.64 -2.16 -3.89
CA ALA A 88 6.44 -3.36 -3.70
C ALA A 88 7.88 -3.03 -3.23
N ALA A 89 8.50 -1.99 -3.80
CA ALA A 89 9.83 -1.52 -3.39
C ALA A 89 9.88 -1.08 -1.91
N ALA A 90 8.76 -0.62 -1.36
CA ALA A 90 8.62 -0.24 0.04
C ALA A 90 8.13 -1.38 0.96
N GLY A 91 7.89 -2.58 0.40
CA GLY A 91 7.30 -3.73 1.11
C GLY A 91 5.81 -3.57 1.40
N ALA A 92 5.09 -2.80 0.58
CA ALA A 92 3.66 -2.56 0.66
C ALA A 92 2.91 -3.14 -0.55
N LYS A 93 1.59 -3.19 -0.45
CA LYS A 93 0.65 -3.56 -1.53
C LYS A 93 -0.57 -2.63 -1.51
N PHE A 94 -1.45 -2.72 -2.50
CA PHE A 94 -2.62 -1.83 -2.60
C PHE A 94 -3.56 -1.88 -1.38
N SER A 95 -3.66 -3.00 -0.67
CA SER A 95 -4.45 -3.09 0.58
C SER A 95 -3.94 -2.16 1.69
N ASP A 96 -2.66 -1.79 1.61
CA ASP A 96 -1.96 -0.98 2.60
C ASP A 96 -2.11 0.53 2.31
N VAL A 97 -2.70 0.89 1.16
CA VAL A 97 -2.97 2.29 0.78
C VAL A 97 -4.12 2.86 1.62
N VAL A 98 -3.86 4.01 2.22
CA VAL A 98 -4.79 4.74 3.09
C VAL A 98 -5.32 6.02 2.46
N LYS A 99 -4.55 6.63 1.54
CA LYS A 99 -4.95 7.81 0.77
C LYS A 99 -4.54 7.68 -0.69
N MET A 100 -5.40 8.15 -1.59
CA MET A 100 -5.11 8.31 -3.01
C MET A 100 -5.56 9.70 -3.48
N ASN A 101 -4.76 10.35 -4.30
CA ASN A 101 -5.15 11.53 -5.08
C ASN A 101 -5.00 11.21 -6.57
N SER A 102 -6.02 11.56 -7.36
CA SER A 102 -6.02 11.33 -8.80
C SER A 102 -6.28 12.65 -9.52
N TYR A 103 -5.44 12.93 -10.51
CA TYR A 103 -5.46 14.12 -11.34
C TYR A 103 -5.65 13.68 -12.80
N ILE A 104 -6.78 14.06 -13.40
CA ILE A 104 -7.12 13.70 -14.79
C ILE A 104 -7.19 14.95 -15.66
N THR A 105 -6.89 14.84 -16.95
CA THR A 105 -7.04 15.97 -17.88
C THR A 105 -8.44 16.07 -18.50
N ASP A 106 -9.17 14.95 -18.58
CA ASP A 106 -10.53 14.87 -19.13
C ASP A 106 -11.43 13.98 -18.24
N MET A 107 -12.30 14.62 -17.45
CA MET A 107 -13.23 13.94 -16.53
C MET A 107 -14.25 13.07 -17.26
N SER A 108 -14.52 13.29 -18.55
CA SER A 108 -15.41 12.42 -19.33
C SER A 108 -14.89 10.98 -19.42
N LYS A 109 -13.57 10.78 -19.21
CA LYS A 109 -12.90 9.49 -19.23
C LYS A 109 -12.75 8.83 -17.85
N VAL A 110 -13.34 9.39 -16.80
CA VAL A 110 -13.19 8.90 -15.41
C VAL A 110 -13.53 7.42 -15.25
N GLN A 111 -14.49 6.91 -16.03
CA GLN A 111 -14.91 5.51 -15.93
C GLN A 111 -13.78 4.54 -16.31
N ALA A 112 -12.99 4.85 -17.34
CA ALA A 112 -11.81 4.07 -17.74
C ALA A 112 -10.82 3.91 -16.57
N VAL A 113 -10.57 5.00 -15.84
CA VAL A 113 -9.67 5.00 -14.67
C VAL A 113 -10.26 4.16 -13.53
N ARG A 114 -11.58 4.25 -13.28
CA ARG A 114 -12.27 3.49 -12.24
C ARG A 114 -12.28 1.99 -12.51
N ASP A 115 -12.44 1.59 -13.77
CA ASP A 115 -12.44 0.19 -14.18
C ASP A 115 -11.06 -0.43 -13.95
N VAL A 116 -9.98 0.26 -14.37
CA VAL A 116 -8.61 -0.16 -14.08
C VAL A 116 -8.36 -0.23 -12.58
N ARG A 117 -8.71 0.83 -11.83
CA ARG A 117 -8.52 0.90 -10.38
C ARG A 117 -9.12 -0.29 -9.65
N THR A 118 -10.31 -0.72 -10.04
CA THR A 118 -11.03 -1.84 -9.42
C THR A 118 -10.23 -3.14 -9.51
N LYS A 119 -9.48 -3.36 -10.60
CA LYS A 119 -8.61 -4.54 -10.77
C LYS A 119 -7.49 -4.61 -9.73
N TYR A 120 -6.97 -3.45 -9.30
CA TYR A 120 -5.82 -3.36 -8.39
C TYR A 120 -6.22 -3.30 -6.92
N PHE A 121 -7.30 -2.57 -6.61
CA PHE A 121 -7.75 -2.36 -5.23
C PHE A 121 -8.72 -3.43 -4.73
N GLY A 122 -9.43 -4.13 -5.63
CA GLY A 122 -10.52 -5.02 -5.26
C GLY A 122 -11.56 -4.29 -4.41
N GLU A 123 -11.86 -4.82 -3.23
CA GLU A 123 -12.82 -4.22 -2.29
C GLU A 123 -12.22 -3.10 -1.42
N VAL A 124 -10.90 -2.92 -1.40
CA VAL A 124 -10.25 -1.94 -0.53
C VAL A 124 -10.49 -0.52 -1.06
N THR A 125 -11.04 0.34 -0.20
CA THR A 125 -11.26 1.75 -0.52
C THR A 125 -10.44 2.65 0.40
N PRO A 126 -9.40 3.35 -0.12
CA PRO A 126 -8.72 4.40 0.63
C PRO A 126 -9.59 5.66 0.72
N ALA A 127 -9.16 6.61 1.54
CA ALA A 127 -9.60 8.00 1.35
C ALA A 127 -9.16 8.45 -0.05
N SER A 128 -10.00 9.21 -0.76
CA SER A 128 -9.76 9.51 -2.16
C SER A 128 -10.14 10.94 -2.52
N THR A 129 -9.32 11.56 -3.37
CA THR A 129 -9.65 12.81 -4.06
C THR A 129 -9.48 12.55 -5.55
N PHE A 130 -10.41 13.05 -6.36
CA PHE A 130 -10.37 12.92 -7.81
C PHE A 130 -10.78 14.24 -8.45
N VAL A 131 -9.86 14.88 -9.16
CA VAL A 131 -10.09 16.20 -9.76
C VAL A 131 -9.63 16.23 -11.21
N GLN A 132 -10.29 17.06 -12.01
CA GLN A 132 -9.77 17.44 -13.32
C GLN A 132 -8.79 18.60 -13.13
N VAL A 133 -7.63 18.52 -13.79
CA VAL A 133 -6.60 19.56 -13.79
C VAL A 133 -6.47 20.17 -15.20
N ALA A 134 -5.92 21.38 -15.29
CA ALA A 134 -5.71 22.06 -16.57
C ALA A 134 -4.67 21.35 -17.47
N GLY A 135 -3.77 20.59 -16.88
CA GLY A 135 -2.73 19.82 -17.56
C GLY A 135 -1.80 19.15 -16.56
N LEU A 136 -0.97 18.24 -17.06
CA LEU A 136 0.10 17.57 -16.30
C LEU A 136 1.46 18.08 -16.77
N VAL A 137 2.55 17.53 -16.23
CA VAL A 137 3.94 17.94 -16.54
C VAL A 137 4.29 17.88 -18.04
N ARG A 138 3.53 17.09 -18.81
CA ARG A 138 3.61 16.97 -20.26
C ARG A 138 2.20 16.81 -20.87
N PRO A 139 1.94 17.39 -22.06
CA PRO A 139 0.60 17.40 -22.66
C PRO A 139 0.08 16.01 -23.07
N GLU A 140 0.97 15.06 -23.34
CA GLU A 140 0.62 13.68 -23.69
C GLU A 140 0.13 12.84 -22.49
N LEU A 141 0.33 13.32 -21.27
CA LEU A 141 -0.09 12.64 -20.04
C LEU A 141 -1.54 13.01 -19.73
N LEU A 142 -2.34 11.98 -19.47
CA LEU A 142 -3.78 12.11 -19.25
C LEU A 142 -4.19 11.87 -17.79
N LEU A 143 -3.32 11.19 -17.03
CA LEU A 143 -3.57 10.77 -15.66
C LEU A 143 -2.28 10.79 -14.83
N GLU A 144 -2.39 11.30 -13.62
CA GLU A 144 -1.38 11.18 -12.57
C GLU A 144 -2.05 10.74 -11.26
N ILE A 145 -1.44 9.79 -10.55
CA ILE A 145 -1.95 9.29 -9.26
C ILE A 145 -0.81 9.19 -8.25
N GLU A 146 -1.02 9.77 -7.07
CA GLU A 146 -0.17 9.57 -5.89
C GLU A 146 -0.91 8.83 -4.78
N VAL A 147 -0.17 8.12 -3.93
CA VAL A 147 -0.74 7.37 -2.81
C VAL A 147 0.08 7.51 -1.54
N VAL A 148 -0.59 7.39 -0.40
CA VAL A 148 0.02 7.18 0.91
C VAL A 148 -0.38 5.79 1.39
N ALA A 149 0.61 5.00 1.81
CA ALA A 149 0.41 3.66 2.37
C ALA A 149 1.00 3.54 3.78
N VAL A 150 0.51 2.58 4.55
CA VAL A 150 1.03 2.27 5.89
C VAL A 150 1.23 0.77 6.05
N VAL A 151 2.36 0.39 6.62
CA VAL A 151 2.66 -1.01 6.97
C VAL A 151 3.14 -1.11 8.41
N GLY A 152 3.07 -2.30 8.99
CA GLY A 152 3.59 -2.53 10.34
C GLY A 152 5.08 -2.27 10.42
N SER A 153 5.50 -1.59 11.50
CA SER A 153 6.91 -1.35 11.80
C SER A 153 7.66 -2.58 12.33
N GLY A 154 7.02 -3.76 12.35
CA GLY A 154 7.60 -5.02 12.77
C GLY A 154 8.09 -5.88 11.60
N GLY A 155 9.41 -5.89 11.38
CA GLY A 155 10.12 -6.98 10.70
C GLY A 155 10.03 -7.04 9.18
N SER A 156 10.83 -6.22 8.50
CA SER A 156 11.36 -6.58 7.18
C SER A 156 12.21 -7.85 7.30
N GLY A 157 11.66 -9.02 6.96
CA GLY A 157 12.46 -10.24 6.88
C GLY A 157 11.67 -11.53 7.09
N ARG A 158 10.99 -12.00 6.04
CA ARG A 158 10.74 -13.43 5.79
C ARG A 158 10.22 -13.63 4.37
N SER A 159 11.10 -13.42 3.39
CA SER A 159 11.00 -14.15 2.12
C SER A 159 11.22 -15.62 2.44
N GLY A 160 10.18 -16.44 2.29
CA GLY A 160 10.27 -17.89 2.47
C GLY A 160 11.26 -18.49 1.49
N GLY A 161 12.45 -18.83 1.98
CA GLY A 161 13.42 -19.63 1.25
C GLY A 161 12.85 -21.02 0.99
N SER A 162 12.98 -21.45 -0.26
CA SER A 162 12.69 -22.77 -0.77
C SER A 162 13.35 -23.88 0.07
N GLY A 163 12.54 -24.69 0.74
CA GLY A 163 12.98 -25.97 1.27
C GLY A 163 13.02 -27.02 0.16
N GLY A 164 14.13 -27.05 -0.59
CA GLY A 164 14.48 -28.20 -1.40
C GLY A 164 14.94 -29.33 -0.49
N SER A 165 14.09 -30.33 -0.29
CA SER A 165 14.52 -31.63 0.25
C SER A 165 14.65 -32.61 -0.91
N GLY A 166 15.88 -32.78 -1.39
CA GLY A 166 16.25 -33.95 -2.16
C GLY A 166 16.03 -35.20 -1.30
N ARG A 167 15.54 -36.27 -1.93
CA ARG A 167 15.63 -37.61 -1.38
C ARG A 167 16.16 -38.54 -2.46
N SER A 168 17.43 -38.89 -2.30
CA SER A 168 18.10 -40.00 -2.98
C SER A 168 17.62 -41.34 -2.42
N GLY A 169 17.52 -42.33 -3.32
CA GLY A 169 17.80 -43.74 -3.02
C GLY A 169 16.61 -44.59 -2.57
N ARG A 170 16.05 -45.37 -3.49
CA ARG A 170 16.38 -46.78 -3.73
C ARG A 170 15.82 -47.23 -5.07
#